data_AF-A0A5S5MFL3-F1
#
_entry.id   AF-A0A5S5MFL3-F1
#
_cell.length_a   1.000
_cell.length_b   1.000
_cell.length_c   1.000
_cell.angle_alpha   90.00
_cell.angle_beta   90.00
_cell.angle_gamma   90.00
#
_symmetry.space_group_name_H-M   'P 1'
#
loop_
_entity.id
_entity.type
_entity.pdbx_description
1 polymer ?
#
loop_
_entity_poly.entity_id
_entity_poly.type
_entity_poly.pdbx_seq_one_letter_code
_entity_poly.pdbx_strand_id
1 'polypeptide(L)'
;MTTSTNPQLSTLLQQIHNLKTEFLPLPEHAAKDCDTHTKERYLTLLASLAMADKAITEAESRLISLLRASMGLEVRNSALYEQAGNLDEEGLRDFFRAIKEADIAKSFILDALILCRLDGPLNPEAAEVLGHLAELMGIGEEDLKILVGLSCHVLGIQNETLNPVKWNPDFYRHWYFLLLKGKGKLTLQDIEAGQRLSFPLKDSDIMAAATVLDEKTGLEWMRCSLGQTWDGSTCVGEAKAYNLDNAMAAAEKLNKEGGYCGYRDWRLPTIEELNTLVYCSSGKRADWEPGNAGGECEGDFQKPTINLAAFPNTPKSGFSSSSPRAGNGAYAWSLAFSNGSVYGDYNNLLRLVRLVRGGQ
;
A
#
# COMPACT_ATOMS: atom_id res chain seq x y z
N MET A 1 -44.41 -9.03 -19.69
CA MET A 1 -44.84 -7.68 -19.30
C MET A 1 -43.60 -6.80 -19.32
N THR A 2 -43.52 -5.92 -20.31
CA THR A 2 -42.37 -5.04 -20.58
C THR A 2 -42.32 -3.96 -19.50
N THR A 3 -41.30 -4.01 -18.63
CA THR A 3 -40.99 -2.93 -17.70
C THR A 3 -40.54 -1.72 -18.51
N SER A 4 -41.46 -0.78 -18.75
CA SER A 4 -41.14 0.54 -19.29
C SER A 4 -40.21 1.24 -18.29
N THR A 5 -38.92 1.23 -18.58
CA THR A 5 -37.91 2.00 -17.86
C THR A 5 -38.16 3.48 -18.15
N ASN A 6 -38.45 4.27 -17.11
CA ASN A 6 -38.68 5.70 -17.24
C ASN A 6 -37.37 6.38 -17.73
N PRO A 7 -37.37 7.01 -18.91
CA PRO A 7 -36.16 7.55 -19.53
C PRO A 7 -35.51 8.69 -18.73
N GLN A 8 -36.28 9.42 -17.91
CA GLN A 8 -35.71 10.44 -17.03
C GLN A 8 -35.00 9.81 -15.83
N LEU A 9 -35.52 8.73 -15.26
CA LEU A 9 -34.86 8.02 -14.16
C LEU A 9 -33.58 7.31 -14.63
N SER A 10 -33.57 6.74 -15.83
CA SER A 10 -32.34 6.16 -16.40
C SER A 10 -31.28 7.22 -16.68
N THR A 11 -31.68 8.39 -17.17
CA THR A 11 -30.77 9.53 -17.37
C THR A 11 -30.19 10.03 -16.05
N LEU A 12 -31.03 10.16 -15.01
CA LEU A 12 -30.58 10.58 -13.68
C LEU A 12 -29.62 9.56 -13.05
N LEU A 13 -29.90 8.26 -13.20
CA LEU A 13 -29.01 7.19 -12.73
C LEU A 13 -27.65 7.23 -13.45
N GLN A 14 -27.64 7.47 -14.76
CA GLN A 14 -26.39 7.63 -15.52
C GLN A 14 -25.58 8.84 -15.04
N GLN A 15 -26.25 9.98 -14.78
CA GLN A 15 -25.59 11.17 -14.24
C GLN A 15 -25.00 10.91 -12.85
N ILE A 16 -25.74 10.22 -11.98
CA ILE A 16 -25.24 9.81 -10.66
C ILE A 16 -24.03 8.87 -10.81
N HIS A 17 -24.07 7.91 -11.74
CA HIS A 17 -22.95 7.01 -12.02
C HIS A 17 -21.69 7.74 -12.49
N ASN A 18 -21.85 8.77 -13.32
CA ASN A 18 -20.74 9.61 -13.76
C ASN A 18 -20.17 10.46 -12.61
N LEU A 19 -21.02 11.00 -11.73
CA LEU A 19 -20.55 11.75 -10.55
C LEU A 19 -19.83 10.85 -9.53
N LYS A 20 -20.20 9.57 -9.44
CA LYS A 20 -19.53 8.64 -8.51
C LYS A 20 -18.03 8.52 -8.77
N THR A 21 -17.54 8.63 -10.00
CA THR A 21 -16.09 8.56 -10.27
C THR A 21 -15.34 9.81 -9.78
N GLU A 22 -16.02 10.95 -9.67
CA GLU A 22 -15.47 12.19 -9.09
C GLU A 22 -15.50 12.19 -7.56
N PHE A 23 -16.56 11.64 -6.96
CA PHE A 23 -16.72 11.61 -5.51
C PHE A 23 -16.13 10.36 -4.83
N LEU A 24 -15.75 9.32 -5.61
CA LEU A 24 -15.28 8.02 -5.11
C LEU A 24 -14.08 7.48 -5.92
N PRO A 25 -12.93 8.17 -5.92
CA PRO A 25 -11.76 7.73 -6.68
C PRO A 25 -11.11 6.46 -6.08
N LEU A 26 -10.30 5.78 -6.91
CA LEU A 26 -9.28 4.83 -6.42
C LEU A 26 -8.40 5.51 -5.36
N PRO A 27 -7.76 4.75 -4.44
CA PRO A 27 -6.70 5.30 -3.61
C PRO A 27 -5.67 5.99 -4.49
N GLU A 28 -4.97 6.99 -3.94
CA GLU A 28 -4.15 7.87 -4.76
C GLU A 28 -3.19 7.06 -5.65
N HIS A 29 -3.06 7.44 -6.91
CA HIS A 29 -2.20 6.73 -7.85
C HIS A 29 -0.72 6.99 -7.57
N ALA A 30 0.19 6.08 -7.94
CA ALA A 30 1.64 6.30 -7.84
C ALA A 30 2.10 7.58 -8.58
N ALA A 31 1.40 7.93 -9.66
CA ALA A 31 1.60 9.14 -10.46
C ALA A 31 0.92 10.41 -9.89
N LYS A 32 0.35 10.38 -8.67
CA LYS A 32 -0.37 11.53 -8.08
C LYS A 32 0.49 12.79 -8.00
N ASP A 33 1.78 12.63 -7.71
CA ASP A 33 2.73 13.72 -7.52
C ASP A 33 3.48 14.10 -8.81
N CYS A 34 3.24 13.39 -9.92
CA CYS A 34 3.77 13.74 -11.23
C CYS A 34 3.12 15.03 -11.76
N ASP A 35 3.79 15.69 -12.69
CA ASP A 35 3.23 16.82 -13.42
C ASP A 35 2.05 16.39 -14.33
N THR A 36 1.24 17.38 -14.74
CA THR A 36 0.05 17.16 -15.56
C THR A 36 0.38 16.46 -16.88
N HIS A 37 1.50 16.80 -17.50
CA HIS A 37 1.91 16.26 -18.79
C HIS A 37 2.23 14.77 -18.69
N THR A 38 2.99 14.37 -17.66
CA THR A 38 3.27 12.95 -17.38
C THR A 38 1.98 12.15 -17.15
N LYS A 39 1.02 12.68 -16.38
CA LYS A 39 -0.28 12.03 -16.13
C LYS A 39 -1.11 11.88 -17.40
N GLU A 40 -1.13 12.90 -18.25
CA GLU A 40 -1.85 12.85 -19.54
C GLU A 40 -1.25 11.81 -20.47
N ARG A 41 0.09 11.76 -20.61
CA ARG A 41 0.78 10.75 -21.44
C ARG A 41 0.50 9.34 -20.93
N TYR A 42 0.52 9.14 -19.61
CA TYR A 42 0.21 7.86 -18.99
C TYR A 42 -1.18 7.34 -19.40
N LEU A 43 -2.21 8.15 -19.20
CA LEU A 43 -3.59 7.75 -19.50
C LEU A 43 -3.88 7.69 -21.00
N THR A 44 -3.20 8.50 -21.81
CA THR A 44 -3.31 8.46 -23.27
C THR A 44 -2.85 7.11 -23.81
N LEU A 45 -1.69 6.60 -23.35
CA LEU A 45 -1.22 5.29 -23.81
C LEU A 45 -2.11 4.15 -23.29
N LEU A 46 -2.62 4.23 -22.05
CA LEU A 46 -3.61 3.26 -21.55
C LEU A 46 -4.88 3.24 -22.40
N ALA A 47 -5.40 4.41 -22.76
CA ALA A 47 -6.56 4.51 -23.65
C ALA A 47 -6.25 3.93 -25.04
N SER A 48 -5.04 4.18 -25.58
CA SER A 48 -4.62 3.62 -26.86
C SER A 48 -4.55 2.09 -26.82
N LEU A 49 -4.11 1.50 -25.70
CA LEU A 49 -4.08 0.04 -25.53
C LEU A 49 -5.48 -0.55 -25.44
N ALA A 50 -6.40 0.09 -24.70
CA ALA A 50 -7.80 -0.34 -24.66
C ALA A 50 -8.47 -0.27 -26.04
N MET A 51 -8.16 0.78 -26.82
CA MET A 51 -8.67 0.96 -28.19
C MET A 51 -8.06 -0.01 -29.21
N ALA A 52 -6.86 -0.52 -28.96
CA ALA A 52 -6.15 -1.42 -29.87
C ALA A 52 -6.78 -2.81 -29.95
N ASP A 53 -7.44 -3.26 -28.87
CA ASP A 53 -8.16 -4.54 -28.84
C ASP A 53 -9.53 -4.44 -29.54
N LYS A 54 -10.30 -3.38 -29.20
CA LYS A 54 -11.68 -3.17 -29.65
C LYS A 54 -12.14 -1.73 -29.36
N ALA A 55 -13.36 -1.39 -29.75
CA ALA A 55 -14.00 -0.17 -29.26
C ALA A 55 -14.04 -0.20 -27.73
N ILE A 56 -13.61 0.90 -27.11
CA ILE A 56 -13.49 0.99 -25.66
C ILE A 56 -14.82 0.65 -24.98
N THR A 57 -14.78 -0.28 -24.05
CA THR A 57 -15.98 -0.69 -23.33
C THR A 57 -16.35 0.30 -22.24
N GLU A 58 -17.58 0.21 -21.73
CA GLU A 58 -18.02 1.04 -20.60
C GLU A 58 -17.14 0.80 -19.36
N ALA A 59 -16.74 -0.46 -19.13
CA ALA A 59 -15.89 -0.84 -18.01
C ALA A 59 -14.47 -0.27 -18.14
N GLU A 60 -13.85 -0.39 -19.32
CA GLU A 60 -12.53 0.18 -19.60
C GLU A 60 -12.54 1.71 -19.46
N SER A 61 -13.51 2.38 -20.07
CA SER A 61 -13.68 3.83 -19.99
C SER A 61 -13.85 4.32 -18.55
N ARG A 62 -14.54 3.52 -17.73
CA ARG A 62 -14.77 3.84 -16.33
C ARG A 62 -13.54 3.57 -15.47
N LEU A 63 -12.78 2.51 -15.73
CA LEU A 63 -11.49 2.30 -15.08
C LEU A 63 -10.51 3.44 -15.39
N ILE A 64 -10.44 3.89 -16.65
CA ILE A 64 -9.64 5.07 -17.02
C ILE A 64 -10.11 6.32 -16.24
N SER A 65 -11.41 6.50 -16.07
CA SER A 65 -11.96 7.60 -15.26
C SER A 65 -11.52 7.53 -13.79
N LEU A 66 -11.50 6.33 -13.21
CA LEU A 66 -11.08 6.12 -11.82
C LEU A 66 -9.58 6.38 -11.64
N LEU A 67 -8.73 5.89 -12.57
CA LEU A 67 -7.29 6.15 -12.58
C LEU A 67 -6.99 7.64 -12.76
N ARG A 68 -7.73 8.30 -13.67
CA ARG A 68 -7.65 9.75 -13.87
C ARG A 68 -7.94 10.52 -12.58
N ALA A 69 -9.01 10.16 -11.89
CA ALA A 69 -9.39 10.80 -10.64
C ALA A 69 -8.35 10.54 -9.53
N SER A 70 -7.80 9.34 -9.41
CA SER A 70 -6.77 9.03 -8.40
C SER A 70 -5.41 9.66 -8.66
N MET A 71 -5.11 10.04 -9.91
CA MET A 71 -3.97 10.90 -10.27
C MET A 71 -4.24 12.40 -10.02
N GLY A 72 -5.50 12.78 -9.79
CA GLY A 72 -5.92 14.18 -9.68
C GLY A 72 -5.81 14.94 -11.00
N LEU A 73 -6.13 14.29 -12.14
CA LEU A 73 -6.07 14.89 -13.46
C LEU A 73 -7.46 15.38 -13.92
N GLU A 74 -7.59 16.68 -14.18
CA GLU A 74 -8.90 17.31 -14.51
C GLU A 74 -9.29 17.19 -16.00
N VAL A 75 -8.43 16.61 -16.84
CA VAL A 75 -8.68 16.51 -18.29
C VAL A 75 -9.90 15.62 -18.59
N ARG A 76 -10.65 15.90 -19.67
CA ARG A 76 -11.79 15.07 -20.06
C ARG A 76 -11.32 13.79 -20.74
N ASN A 77 -11.97 12.65 -20.45
CA ASN A 77 -11.66 11.38 -21.12
C ASN A 77 -11.78 11.46 -22.64
N SER A 78 -12.72 12.25 -23.17
CA SER A 78 -12.85 12.44 -24.63
C SER A 78 -11.59 13.00 -25.27
N ALA A 79 -10.88 13.91 -24.57
CA ALA A 79 -9.62 14.47 -25.06
C ALA A 79 -8.50 13.41 -25.02
N LEU A 80 -8.46 12.58 -23.96
CA LEU A 80 -7.52 11.46 -23.88
C LEU A 80 -7.73 10.45 -25.00
N TYR A 81 -9.00 10.14 -25.34
CA TYR A 81 -9.32 9.19 -26.41
C TYR A 81 -9.01 9.74 -27.80
N GLU A 82 -9.21 11.04 -28.02
CA GLU A 82 -8.79 11.71 -29.25
C GLU A 82 -7.27 11.70 -29.39
N GLN A 83 -6.53 11.99 -28.32
CA GLN A 83 -5.07 11.90 -28.31
C GLN A 83 -4.59 10.46 -28.54
N ALA A 84 -5.24 9.47 -27.93
CA ALA A 84 -4.92 8.06 -28.07
C ALA A 84 -5.10 7.57 -29.51
N GLY A 85 -6.18 7.99 -30.19
CA GLY A 85 -6.42 7.65 -31.59
C GLY A 85 -5.43 8.28 -32.58
N ASN A 86 -4.70 9.31 -32.16
CA ASN A 86 -3.70 10.01 -32.97
C ASN A 86 -2.26 9.79 -32.45
N LEU A 87 -2.05 8.79 -31.59
CA LEU A 87 -0.74 8.53 -31.01
C LEU A 87 0.26 8.09 -32.09
N ASP A 88 1.35 8.84 -32.21
CA ASP A 88 2.43 8.59 -33.17
C ASP A 88 3.76 8.28 -32.45
N GLU A 89 4.83 8.14 -33.23
CA GLU A 89 6.15 7.82 -32.70
C GLU A 89 6.71 8.92 -31.77
N GLU A 90 6.40 10.19 -32.03
CA GLU A 90 6.83 11.30 -31.18
C GLU A 90 6.12 11.25 -29.83
N GLY A 91 4.80 11.00 -29.82
CA GLY A 91 4.02 10.79 -28.62
C GLY A 91 4.50 9.59 -27.79
N LEU A 92 4.88 8.48 -28.45
CA LEU A 92 5.46 7.31 -27.77
C LEU A 92 6.81 7.63 -27.13
N ARG A 93 7.71 8.32 -27.83
CA ARG A 93 9.01 8.74 -27.27
C ARG A 93 8.84 9.66 -26.08
N ASP A 94 7.91 10.60 -26.16
CA ASP A 94 7.58 11.52 -25.08
C ASP A 94 7.03 10.79 -23.86
N PHE A 95 6.13 9.83 -24.07
CA PHE A 95 5.66 8.93 -23.02
C PHE A 95 6.82 8.20 -22.33
N PHE A 96 7.70 7.52 -23.08
CA PHE A 96 8.80 6.76 -22.49
C PHE A 96 9.73 7.63 -21.65
N ARG A 97 9.99 8.87 -22.10
CA ARG A 97 10.76 9.86 -21.34
C ARG A 97 10.07 10.17 -20.01
N ALA A 98 8.79 10.57 -20.05
CA ALA A 98 8.03 10.97 -18.87
C ALA A 98 7.93 9.83 -17.82
N ILE A 99 7.63 8.61 -18.28
CA ILE A 99 7.49 7.45 -17.38
C ILE A 99 8.82 7.04 -16.74
N LYS A 100 9.92 7.10 -17.51
CA LYS A 100 11.25 6.76 -17.01
C LYS A 100 11.77 7.80 -16.02
N GLU A 101 11.52 9.08 -16.25
CA GLU A 101 11.88 10.17 -15.34
C GLU A 101 11.10 10.08 -14.02
N ALA A 102 9.82 9.66 -14.08
CA ALA A 102 8.96 9.53 -12.91
C ALA A 102 9.08 8.18 -12.16
N ASP A 103 9.83 7.20 -12.68
CA ASP A 103 9.96 5.83 -12.13
C ASP A 103 8.61 5.12 -11.90
N ILE A 104 7.65 5.30 -12.80
CA ILE A 104 6.29 4.72 -12.72
C ILE A 104 6.02 3.63 -13.76
N ALA A 105 7.07 3.10 -14.41
CA ALA A 105 6.95 2.07 -15.45
C ALA A 105 6.22 0.80 -14.97
N LYS A 106 6.49 0.36 -13.73
CA LYS A 106 5.86 -0.83 -13.15
C LYS A 106 4.37 -0.61 -12.88
N SER A 107 4.01 0.58 -12.41
CA SER A 107 2.61 1.00 -12.24
C SER A 107 1.87 0.96 -13.58
N PHE A 108 2.50 1.52 -14.62
CA PHE A 108 1.94 1.55 -15.96
C PHE A 108 1.63 0.14 -16.49
N ILE A 109 2.61 -0.76 -16.45
CA ILE A 109 2.42 -2.11 -16.96
C ILE A 109 1.36 -2.87 -16.15
N LEU A 110 1.30 -2.69 -14.83
CA LEU A 110 0.26 -3.31 -14.01
C LEU A 110 -1.14 -2.82 -14.40
N ASP A 111 -1.33 -1.49 -14.53
CA ASP A 111 -2.61 -0.91 -14.94
C ASP A 111 -3.03 -1.36 -16.32
N ALA A 112 -2.08 -1.41 -17.26
CA ALA A 112 -2.32 -1.85 -18.63
C ALA A 112 -2.73 -3.33 -18.67
N LEU A 113 -2.06 -4.20 -17.91
CA LEU A 113 -2.42 -5.61 -17.79
C LEU A 113 -3.82 -5.80 -17.19
N ILE A 114 -4.21 -5.00 -16.20
CA ILE A 114 -5.54 -5.07 -15.59
C ILE A 114 -6.60 -4.57 -16.58
N LEU A 115 -6.36 -3.43 -17.22
CA LEU A 115 -7.26 -2.80 -18.19
C LEU A 115 -7.54 -3.74 -19.37
N CYS A 116 -6.49 -4.25 -20.02
CA CYS A 116 -6.64 -5.12 -21.20
C CYS A 116 -7.19 -6.52 -20.89
N ARG A 117 -7.35 -6.87 -19.60
CA ARG A 117 -7.90 -8.17 -19.16
C ARG A 117 -9.24 -8.03 -18.45
N LEU A 118 -9.80 -6.82 -18.44
CA LEU A 118 -10.99 -6.52 -17.64
C LEU A 118 -12.23 -7.24 -18.16
N ASP A 119 -12.36 -7.31 -19.48
CA ASP A 119 -13.53 -7.87 -20.16
C ASP A 119 -13.30 -9.29 -20.71
N GLY A 120 -12.11 -9.87 -20.50
CA GLY A 120 -11.77 -11.14 -21.11
C GLY A 120 -10.28 -11.50 -21.04
N PRO A 121 -9.88 -12.64 -21.64
CA PRO A 121 -8.47 -12.99 -21.74
C PRO A 121 -7.71 -11.94 -22.55
N LEU A 122 -6.43 -11.73 -22.19
CA LEU A 122 -5.56 -10.82 -22.91
C LEU A 122 -5.43 -11.25 -24.37
N ASN A 123 -5.76 -10.35 -25.28
CA ASN A 123 -5.56 -10.52 -26.72
C ASN A 123 -4.06 -10.79 -27.03
N PRO A 124 -3.70 -11.76 -27.89
CA PRO A 124 -2.31 -12.03 -28.28
C PRO A 124 -1.55 -10.81 -28.82
N GLU A 125 -2.17 -10.01 -29.68
CA GLU A 125 -1.60 -8.79 -30.24
C GLU A 125 -1.35 -7.74 -29.15
N ALA A 126 -2.30 -7.59 -28.20
CA ALA A 126 -2.12 -6.70 -27.04
C ALA A 126 -1.01 -7.20 -26.09
N ALA A 127 -0.87 -8.52 -25.94
CA ALA A 127 0.20 -9.12 -25.16
C ALA A 127 1.58 -8.87 -25.77
N GLU A 128 1.70 -8.94 -27.10
CA GLU A 128 2.92 -8.61 -27.84
C GLU A 128 3.30 -7.14 -27.66
N VAL A 129 2.34 -6.22 -27.79
CA VAL A 129 2.57 -4.79 -27.53
C VAL A 129 3.04 -4.55 -26.09
N LEU A 130 2.36 -5.14 -25.10
CA LEU A 130 2.76 -5.01 -23.69
C LEU A 130 4.15 -5.57 -23.41
N GLY A 131 4.53 -6.66 -24.09
CA GLY A 131 5.88 -7.22 -24.03
C GLY A 131 6.94 -6.24 -24.51
N HIS A 132 6.76 -5.67 -25.70
CA HIS A 132 7.68 -4.67 -26.26
C HIS A 132 7.73 -3.38 -25.41
N LEU A 133 6.58 -2.94 -24.88
CA LEU A 133 6.52 -1.80 -23.96
C LEU A 133 7.32 -2.08 -22.68
N ALA A 134 7.17 -3.25 -22.08
CA ALA A 134 7.92 -3.65 -20.88
C ALA A 134 9.43 -3.69 -21.15
N GLU A 135 9.85 -4.26 -22.29
CA GLU A 135 11.26 -4.29 -22.70
C GLU A 135 11.85 -2.89 -22.86
N LEU A 136 11.15 -1.99 -23.57
CA LEU A 136 11.59 -0.61 -23.76
C LEU A 136 11.65 0.20 -22.45
N MET A 137 10.81 -0.16 -21.47
CA MET A 137 10.87 0.40 -20.11
C MET A 137 11.97 -0.21 -19.23
N GLY A 138 12.69 -1.22 -19.72
CA GLY A 138 13.74 -1.91 -18.97
C GLY A 138 13.21 -2.86 -17.89
N ILE A 139 11.99 -3.37 -18.05
CA ILE A 139 11.39 -4.34 -17.13
C ILE A 139 11.85 -5.73 -17.56
N GLY A 140 12.60 -6.41 -16.70
CA GLY A 140 13.10 -7.76 -16.97
C GLY A 140 12.00 -8.83 -16.99
N GLU A 141 12.31 -10.01 -17.52
CA GLU A 141 11.35 -11.11 -17.63
C GLU A 141 10.79 -11.58 -16.27
N GLU A 142 11.64 -11.63 -15.23
CA GLU A 142 11.21 -11.96 -13.86
C GLU A 142 10.24 -10.92 -13.32
N ASP A 143 10.54 -9.65 -13.56
CA ASP A 143 9.72 -8.52 -13.13
C ASP A 143 8.35 -8.53 -13.84
N LEU A 144 8.34 -8.80 -15.14
CA LEU A 144 7.11 -8.92 -15.92
C LEU A 144 6.24 -10.09 -15.44
N LYS A 145 6.83 -11.24 -15.08
CA LYS A 145 6.08 -12.38 -14.49
C LYS A 145 5.39 -12.00 -13.18
N ILE A 146 6.04 -11.20 -12.33
CA ILE A 146 5.44 -10.69 -11.10
C ILE A 146 4.26 -9.78 -11.41
N LEU A 147 4.39 -8.85 -12.36
CA LEU A 147 3.30 -7.94 -12.77
C LEU A 147 2.11 -8.69 -13.34
N VAL A 148 2.35 -9.72 -14.15
CA VAL A 148 1.30 -10.63 -14.65
C VAL A 148 0.61 -11.34 -13.48
N GLY A 149 1.37 -11.89 -12.52
CA GLY A 149 0.83 -12.52 -11.31
C GLY A 149 -0.05 -11.57 -10.49
N LEU A 150 0.40 -10.33 -10.27
CA LEU A 150 -0.36 -9.29 -9.56
C LEU A 150 -1.64 -8.90 -10.31
N SER A 151 -1.58 -8.74 -11.63
CA SER A 151 -2.78 -8.45 -12.44
C SER A 151 -3.81 -9.59 -12.36
N CYS A 152 -3.36 -10.84 -12.38
CA CYS A 152 -4.24 -12.00 -12.19
C CYS A 152 -4.86 -11.99 -10.79
N HIS A 153 -4.10 -11.65 -9.75
CA HIS A 153 -4.62 -11.54 -8.39
C HIS A 153 -5.72 -10.46 -8.27
N VAL A 154 -5.46 -9.27 -8.82
CA VAL A 154 -6.42 -8.16 -8.88
C VAL A 154 -7.73 -8.58 -9.55
N LEU A 155 -7.64 -9.36 -10.64
CA LEU A 155 -8.80 -9.85 -11.39
C LEU A 155 -9.40 -11.15 -10.85
N GLY A 156 -8.82 -11.74 -9.80
CA GLY A 156 -9.24 -13.03 -9.24
C GLY A 156 -9.05 -14.22 -10.19
N ILE A 157 -8.11 -14.13 -11.14
CA ILE A 157 -7.71 -15.19 -12.06
C ILE A 157 -6.72 -16.10 -11.33
N GLN A 158 -6.94 -17.41 -11.36
CA GLN A 158 -6.03 -18.38 -10.74
C GLN A 158 -4.65 -18.31 -11.41
N ASN A 159 -3.62 -17.96 -10.65
CA ASN A 159 -2.23 -17.92 -11.08
C ASN A 159 -1.31 -18.11 -9.86
N GLU A 160 -0.06 -18.54 -10.07
CA GLU A 160 0.95 -18.58 -9.01
C GLU A 160 1.30 -17.14 -8.59
N THR A 161 0.87 -16.73 -7.40
CA THR A 161 1.16 -15.39 -6.87
C THR A 161 2.63 -15.28 -6.48
N LEU A 162 3.41 -14.53 -7.26
CA LEU A 162 4.76 -14.14 -6.94
C LEU A 162 4.72 -12.85 -6.12
N ASN A 163 5.30 -12.88 -4.92
CA ASN A 163 5.32 -11.73 -4.01
C ASN A 163 6.43 -10.75 -4.47
N PRO A 164 6.15 -9.45 -4.70
CA PRO A 164 7.16 -8.48 -5.12
C PRO A 164 8.07 -8.05 -3.95
N VAL A 165 8.88 -8.99 -3.43
CA VAL A 165 9.69 -8.80 -2.20
C VAL A 165 10.74 -7.69 -2.33
N LYS A 166 11.12 -7.29 -3.55
CA LYS A 166 12.21 -6.35 -3.82
C LYS A 166 11.78 -4.93 -4.23
N TRP A 167 10.48 -4.67 -4.41
CA TRP A 167 10.01 -3.40 -5.00
C TRP A 167 9.40 -2.45 -3.97
N ASN A 168 9.48 -1.14 -4.22
CA ASN A 168 8.77 -0.14 -3.40
C ASN A 168 7.26 -0.37 -3.55
N PRO A 169 6.51 -0.73 -2.49
CA PRO A 169 5.07 -0.98 -2.59
C PRO A 169 4.23 0.20 -3.10
N ASP A 170 4.77 1.43 -3.10
CA ASP A 170 4.09 2.61 -3.63
C ASP A 170 3.65 2.46 -5.09
N PHE A 171 4.35 1.64 -5.91
CA PHE A 171 4.02 1.52 -7.34
C PHE A 171 2.62 0.93 -7.59
N TYR A 172 2.06 0.17 -6.65
CA TYR A 172 0.71 -0.42 -6.74
C TYR A 172 -0.21 0.09 -5.64
N ARG A 173 0.08 1.24 -5.03
CA ARG A 173 -0.67 1.73 -3.86
C ARG A 173 -2.17 1.90 -4.14
N HIS A 174 -2.55 2.23 -5.38
CA HIS A 174 -3.94 2.29 -5.82
C HIS A 174 -4.62 0.92 -5.95
N TRP A 175 -3.86 -0.18 -5.98
CA TRP A 175 -4.33 -1.56 -5.98
C TRP A 175 -4.16 -2.30 -4.64
N TYR A 176 -3.57 -1.64 -3.63
CA TYR A 176 -3.25 -2.23 -2.32
C TYR A 176 -4.43 -3.01 -1.71
N PHE A 177 -5.64 -2.48 -1.86
CA PHE A 177 -6.87 -3.06 -1.32
C PHE A 177 -7.24 -4.43 -1.92
N LEU A 178 -6.84 -4.72 -3.17
CA LEU A 178 -7.06 -6.03 -3.81
C LEU A 178 -5.90 -6.98 -3.57
N LEU A 179 -4.70 -6.46 -3.31
CA LEU A 179 -3.48 -7.25 -3.23
C LEU A 179 -3.15 -7.75 -1.81
N LEU A 180 -3.70 -7.14 -0.74
CA LEU A 180 -3.25 -7.41 0.64
C LEU A 180 -4.29 -7.98 1.63
N LYS A 181 -5.58 -8.14 1.25
CA LYS A 181 -6.53 -8.92 2.07
C LYS A 181 -7.54 -9.76 1.27
N GLY A 182 -7.78 -10.96 1.80
CA GLY A 182 -8.63 -12.05 1.34
C GLY A 182 -9.82 -11.74 0.42
N LYS A 183 -9.73 -12.26 -0.81
CA LYS A 183 -10.82 -12.54 -1.77
C LYS A 183 -11.60 -11.35 -2.35
N GLY A 184 -11.04 -10.15 -2.36
CA GLY A 184 -11.53 -9.09 -3.25
C GLY A 184 -11.00 -9.33 -4.66
N LYS A 185 -11.87 -9.61 -5.63
CA LYS A 185 -11.54 -9.51 -7.07
C LYS A 185 -12.17 -8.25 -7.61
N LEU A 186 -11.48 -7.53 -8.49
CA LEU A 186 -12.09 -6.45 -9.25
C LEU A 186 -13.14 -7.06 -10.19
N THR A 187 -14.41 -6.70 -10.00
CA THR A 187 -15.48 -7.11 -10.91
C THR A 187 -15.99 -5.95 -11.75
N LEU A 188 -16.63 -6.26 -12.88
CA LEU A 188 -17.35 -5.26 -13.68
C LEU A 188 -18.41 -4.52 -12.85
N GLN A 189 -19.09 -5.22 -11.93
CA GLN A 189 -20.04 -4.58 -11.02
C GLN A 189 -19.39 -3.55 -10.10
N ASP A 190 -18.14 -3.75 -9.69
CA ASP A 190 -17.40 -2.80 -8.86
C ASP A 190 -17.05 -1.52 -9.62
N ILE A 191 -16.72 -1.68 -10.91
CA ILE A 191 -16.42 -0.58 -11.83
C ILE A 191 -17.71 0.18 -12.19
N GLU A 192 -18.79 -0.54 -12.52
CA GLU A 192 -20.11 0.01 -12.89
C GLU A 192 -20.84 0.66 -11.71
N ALA A 193 -20.67 0.13 -10.50
CA ALA A 193 -21.26 0.74 -9.31
C ALA A 193 -20.61 2.09 -8.99
N GLY A 194 -19.43 2.39 -9.56
CA GLY A 194 -18.58 3.50 -9.13
C GLY A 194 -18.23 3.27 -7.68
N GLN A 195 -17.35 2.31 -7.42
CA GLN A 195 -17.07 1.92 -6.05
C GLN A 195 -16.52 3.09 -5.26
N ARG A 196 -17.12 3.30 -4.09
CA ARG A 196 -16.41 3.81 -2.94
C ARG A 196 -15.27 2.82 -2.66
N LEU A 197 -14.05 3.09 -3.11
CA LEU A 197 -12.87 2.36 -2.64
C LEU A 197 -12.34 2.86 -1.30
N SER A 198 -13.14 3.67 -0.59
CA SER A 198 -13.33 3.37 0.82
C SER A 198 -14.53 2.42 0.93
N PHE A 199 -14.32 1.12 1.08
CA PHE A 199 -15.34 0.32 1.77
C PHE A 199 -15.73 1.11 3.04
N PRO A 200 -16.98 1.10 3.51
CA PRO A 200 -17.13 1.12 4.95
C PRO A 200 -16.46 -0.19 5.37
N LEU A 201 -15.14 -0.16 5.59
CA LEU A 201 -14.53 -1.14 6.43
C LEU A 201 -15.43 -1.10 7.65
N LYS A 202 -16.11 -2.20 7.96
CA LYS A 202 -16.67 -2.29 9.31
C LYS A 202 -15.50 -1.96 10.22
N ASP A 203 -15.70 -1.21 11.31
CA ASP A 203 -14.59 -0.86 12.19
C ASP A 203 -13.71 -2.10 12.46
N SER A 204 -14.31 -3.31 12.58
CA SER A 204 -13.63 -4.61 12.65
C SER A 204 -12.57 -4.93 11.59
N ASP A 205 -12.71 -4.49 10.34
CA ASP A 205 -11.82 -4.83 9.22
C ASP A 205 -10.67 -3.84 9.03
N ILE A 206 -10.90 -2.53 9.31
CA ILE A 206 -9.80 -1.54 9.51
C ILE A 206 -8.94 -2.06 10.65
N MET A 207 -9.61 -2.42 11.73
CA MET A 207 -9.00 -2.90 12.95
C MET A 207 -8.17 -4.16 12.70
N ALA A 208 -8.67 -5.15 11.95
CA ALA A 208 -7.89 -6.35 11.63
C ALA A 208 -6.70 -6.09 10.68
N ALA A 209 -6.61 -4.95 9.98
CA ALA A 209 -5.44 -4.55 9.18
C ALA A 209 -4.50 -3.62 9.94
N ALA A 210 -5.01 -2.97 10.98
CA ALA A 210 -4.27 -2.08 11.88
C ALA A 210 -3.37 -2.85 12.86
N THR A 211 -3.38 -4.17 12.80
CA THR A 211 -2.49 -5.08 13.53
C THR A 211 -1.64 -5.92 12.57
N VAL A 212 -0.54 -6.47 13.08
CA VAL A 212 0.40 -7.35 12.37
C VAL A 212 0.61 -8.59 13.22
N LEU A 213 0.26 -9.76 12.70
CA LEU A 213 0.62 -11.04 13.31
C LEU A 213 2.05 -11.41 12.93
N ASP A 214 2.93 -11.53 13.92
CA ASP A 214 4.25 -12.12 13.74
C ASP A 214 4.12 -13.64 13.81
N GLU A 215 4.12 -14.30 12.66
CA GLU A 215 3.96 -15.75 12.54
C GLU A 215 5.07 -16.54 13.24
N LYS A 216 6.25 -15.93 13.46
CA LYS A 216 7.38 -16.61 14.14
C LYS A 216 7.18 -16.69 15.64
N THR A 217 6.67 -15.62 16.23
CA THR A 217 6.51 -15.50 17.69
C THR A 217 5.08 -15.77 18.15
N GLY A 218 4.11 -15.74 17.24
CA GLY A 218 2.68 -15.78 17.56
C GLY A 218 2.16 -14.48 18.20
N LEU A 219 3.00 -13.44 18.27
CA LEU A 219 2.64 -12.14 18.84
C LEU A 219 1.88 -11.30 17.82
N GLU A 220 0.91 -10.53 18.31
CA GLU A 220 0.19 -9.57 17.48
C GLU A 220 0.58 -8.14 17.89
N TRP A 221 0.99 -7.36 16.91
CA TRP A 221 1.53 -6.02 17.08
C TRP A 221 0.56 -4.97 16.57
N MET A 222 0.50 -3.80 17.22
CA MET A 222 -0.06 -2.62 16.57
C MET A 222 0.80 -2.26 15.36
N ARG A 223 0.16 -2.03 14.20
CA ARG A 223 0.83 -1.64 12.96
C ARG A 223 1.41 -0.23 13.01
N CYS A 224 0.78 0.66 13.76
CA CYS A 224 1.25 2.03 13.96
C CYS A 224 1.87 2.23 15.33
N SER A 225 2.81 3.17 15.43
CA SER A 225 3.34 3.59 16.72
C SER A 225 2.25 4.32 17.51
N LEU A 226 2.30 4.24 18.83
CA LEU A 226 1.31 4.90 19.68
C LEU A 226 1.30 6.41 19.44
N GLY A 227 0.13 6.96 19.13
CA GLY A 227 -0.05 8.36 18.72
C GLY A 227 -0.30 8.56 17.22
N GLN A 228 0.09 7.58 16.39
CA GLN A 228 -0.29 7.51 14.98
C GLN A 228 -1.61 6.75 14.82
N THR A 229 -2.26 6.91 13.67
CA THR A 229 -3.50 6.20 13.33
C THR A 229 -3.34 5.45 12.02
N TRP A 230 -3.90 4.25 11.94
CA TRP A 230 -3.97 3.49 10.68
C TRP A 230 -5.12 4.01 9.84
N ASP A 231 -4.85 4.45 8.62
CA ASP A 231 -5.88 4.96 7.69
C ASP A 231 -6.45 3.88 6.75
N GLY A 232 -5.96 2.64 6.87
CA GLY A 232 -6.26 1.55 5.94
C GLY A 232 -5.08 1.19 5.02
N SER A 233 -4.08 2.07 4.90
CA SER A 233 -2.95 1.92 3.98
C SER A 233 -1.59 2.23 4.61
N THR A 234 -1.52 3.25 5.46
CA THR A 234 -0.30 3.69 6.14
C THR A 234 -0.61 4.22 7.54
N CYS A 235 0.46 4.49 8.29
CA CYS A 235 0.34 5.15 9.59
C CYS A 235 0.44 6.66 9.39
N VAL A 236 -0.66 7.37 9.67
CA VAL A 236 -0.76 8.83 9.56
C VAL A 236 -0.67 9.50 10.92
N GLY A 237 -0.25 10.77 10.91
CA GLY A 237 0.02 11.56 12.11
C GLY A 237 1.40 11.28 12.73
N GLU A 238 1.67 11.98 13.83
CA GLU A 238 2.96 11.89 14.53
C GLU A 238 2.93 10.87 15.66
N ALA A 239 3.98 10.06 15.75
CA ALA A 239 4.18 9.16 16.89
C ALA A 239 4.44 9.99 18.16
N LYS A 240 3.73 9.67 19.24
CA LYS A 240 3.89 10.37 20.51
C LYS A 240 5.00 9.72 21.32
N ALA A 241 5.83 10.56 21.93
CA ALA A 241 6.88 10.12 22.83
C ALA A 241 6.39 10.16 24.29
N TYR A 242 6.72 9.12 25.05
CA TYR A 242 6.31 8.93 26.44
C TYR A 242 7.53 8.56 27.28
N ASN A 243 7.52 8.95 28.55
CA ASN A 243 8.38 8.26 29.53
C ASN A 243 7.75 6.90 29.87
N LEU A 244 8.47 6.02 30.57
CA LEU A 244 8.03 4.65 30.78
C LEU A 244 6.71 4.56 31.56
N ASP A 245 6.55 5.34 32.62
CA ASP A 245 5.33 5.36 33.44
C ASP A 245 4.11 5.82 32.62
N ASN A 246 4.27 6.88 31.84
CA ASN A 246 3.21 7.38 30.96
C ASN A 246 2.92 6.43 29.81
N ALA A 247 3.92 5.69 29.30
CA ALA A 247 3.72 4.68 28.27
C ALA A 247 2.87 3.51 28.80
N MET A 248 3.17 3.01 29.99
CA MET A 248 2.38 1.97 30.67
C MET A 248 0.95 2.47 30.93
N ALA A 249 0.81 3.68 31.48
CA ALA A 249 -0.49 4.29 31.71
C ALA A 249 -1.29 4.51 30.41
N ALA A 250 -0.62 4.84 29.30
CA ALA A 250 -1.26 4.99 28.00
C ALA A 250 -1.79 3.65 27.45
N ALA A 251 -1.04 2.56 27.60
CA ALA A 251 -1.50 1.23 27.23
C ALA A 251 -2.70 0.78 28.10
N GLU A 252 -2.65 0.99 29.41
CA GLU A 252 -3.79 0.72 30.29
C GLU A 252 -5.02 1.55 29.94
N LYS A 253 -4.83 2.84 29.67
CA LYS A 253 -5.89 3.75 29.28
C LYS A 253 -6.55 3.29 27.99
N LEU A 254 -5.76 2.93 26.96
CA LEU A 254 -6.25 2.37 25.71
C LEU A 254 -7.16 1.15 25.95
N ASN A 255 -6.72 0.22 26.79
CA ASN A 255 -7.49 -0.97 27.13
C ASN A 255 -8.79 -0.66 27.90
N LYS A 256 -8.76 0.30 28.83
CA LYS A 256 -9.93 0.76 29.59
C LYS A 256 -10.95 1.49 28.72
N GLU A 257 -10.50 2.25 27.73
CA GLU A 257 -11.33 3.07 26.83
C GLU A 257 -11.94 2.29 25.66
N GLY A 258 -11.83 0.95 25.67
CA GLY A 258 -12.45 0.10 24.67
C GLY A 258 -11.47 -0.83 23.96
N GLY A 259 -10.17 -0.57 24.10
CA GLY A 259 -9.11 -1.33 23.47
C GLY A 259 -8.74 -0.83 22.08
N TYR A 260 -7.95 -1.63 21.39
CA TYR A 260 -7.60 -1.42 19.99
C TYR A 260 -7.88 -2.70 19.21
N CYS A 261 -8.50 -2.53 18.06
CA CYS A 261 -8.89 -3.61 17.17
C CYS A 261 -9.75 -4.73 17.75
N GLY A 262 -10.62 -4.39 18.71
CA GLY A 262 -11.47 -5.38 19.40
C GLY A 262 -10.78 -6.09 20.56
N TYR A 263 -9.53 -5.74 20.86
CA TYR A 263 -8.72 -6.34 21.91
C TYR A 263 -8.35 -5.33 22.99
N ARG A 264 -8.28 -5.78 24.26
CA ARG A 264 -8.07 -4.95 25.46
C ARG A 264 -6.91 -5.43 26.33
N ASP A 265 -6.02 -6.22 25.75
CA ASP A 265 -4.84 -6.84 26.37
C ASP A 265 -3.54 -6.30 25.76
N TRP A 266 -3.57 -5.08 25.23
CA TRP A 266 -2.39 -4.42 24.68
C TRP A 266 -1.42 -4.00 25.78
N ARG A 267 -0.15 -4.35 25.61
CA ARG A 267 0.91 -4.04 26.57
C ARG A 267 2.15 -3.51 25.86
N LEU A 268 3.06 -2.93 26.64
CA LEU A 268 4.42 -2.70 26.17
C LEU A 268 5.09 -4.06 25.92
N PRO A 269 5.92 -4.17 24.87
CA PRO A 269 6.68 -5.38 24.60
C PRO A 269 7.80 -5.53 25.63
N THR A 270 8.30 -6.75 25.81
CA THR A 270 9.62 -6.96 26.42
C THR A 270 10.71 -6.55 25.43
N ILE A 271 11.95 -6.39 25.90
CA ILE A 271 13.04 -6.06 24.99
C ILE A 271 13.31 -7.20 24.00
N GLU A 272 13.17 -8.45 24.43
CA GLU A 272 13.31 -9.65 23.61
C GLU A 272 12.28 -9.66 22.48
N GLU A 273 11.01 -9.34 22.79
CA GLU A 273 9.94 -9.23 21.80
C GLU A 273 10.18 -8.07 20.83
N LEU A 274 10.53 -6.88 21.35
CA LEU A 274 10.80 -5.72 20.50
C LEU A 274 12.00 -5.97 19.57
N ASN A 275 12.98 -6.74 20.04
CA ASN A 275 14.16 -7.11 19.29
C ASN A 275 13.88 -8.02 18.08
N THR A 276 12.76 -8.77 18.08
CA THR A 276 12.35 -9.60 16.93
C THR A 276 11.88 -8.78 15.75
N LEU A 277 11.45 -7.52 15.98
CA LEU A 277 11.02 -6.62 14.91
C LEU A 277 12.18 -6.01 14.11
N VAL A 278 13.42 -6.12 14.60
CA VAL A 278 14.56 -5.54 13.91
C VAL A 278 14.82 -6.27 12.60
N TYR A 279 14.84 -5.49 11.53
CA TYR A 279 15.13 -5.94 10.18
C TYR A 279 16.32 -5.16 9.63
N CYS A 280 17.41 -5.87 9.36
CA CYS A 280 18.60 -5.34 8.72
C CYS A 280 18.58 -5.69 7.24
N SER A 281 18.35 -4.72 6.36
CA SER A 281 18.29 -4.98 4.90
C SER A 281 19.63 -5.44 4.30
N SER A 282 20.74 -5.21 5.01
CA SER A 282 22.05 -5.78 4.68
C SER A 282 22.14 -7.30 4.88
N GLY A 283 21.16 -7.89 5.59
CA GLY A 283 21.18 -9.28 6.02
C GLY A 283 22.17 -9.57 7.16
N LYS A 284 22.87 -8.56 7.67
CA LYS A 284 23.89 -8.71 8.72
C LYS A 284 23.52 -7.92 9.97
N ARG A 285 23.68 -8.56 11.12
CA ARG A 285 23.36 -8.01 12.43
C ARG A 285 24.40 -8.49 13.43
N ALA A 286 24.87 -7.59 14.28
CA ALA A 286 25.72 -7.93 15.41
C ALA A 286 24.99 -8.88 16.37
N ASP A 287 25.73 -9.75 17.04
CA ASP A 287 25.16 -10.65 18.04
C ASP A 287 24.58 -9.84 19.21
N TRP A 288 23.48 -10.34 19.76
CA TRP A 288 22.83 -9.76 20.92
C TRP A 288 22.33 -10.84 21.87
N GLU A 289 22.59 -10.63 23.15
CA GLU A 289 22.14 -11.49 24.23
C GLU A 289 21.15 -10.76 25.16
N PRO A 290 20.08 -11.42 25.62
CA PRO A 290 19.15 -10.86 26.58
C PRO A 290 19.86 -10.28 27.81
N GLY A 291 19.46 -9.08 28.22
CA GLY A 291 20.06 -8.36 29.35
C GLY A 291 21.32 -7.54 29.02
N ASN A 292 21.76 -7.51 27.76
CA ASN A 292 22.90 -6.70 27.31
C ASN A 292 22.50 -5.63 26.28
N ALA A 293 23.36 -4.63 26.11
CA ALA A 293 23.26 -3.69 24.98
C ALA A 293 23.97 -4.27 23.75
N GLY A 294 23.54 -3.93 22.53
CA GLY A 294 24.12 -4.41 21.28
C GLY A 294 23.07 -4.75 20.22
N GLY A 295 23.42 -5.56 19.23
CA GLY A 295 22.48 -6.04 18.21
C GLY A 295 22.23 -5.08 17.05
N GLU A 296 23.11 -4.12 16.80
CA GLU A 296 23.05 -3.22 15.64
C GLU A 296 23.12 -3.95 14.30
N CYS A 297 22.51 -3.37 13.28
CA CYS A 297 22.70 -3.78 11.90
C CYS A 297 24.10 -3.41 11.40
N GLU A 298 24.69 -4.27 10.58
CA GLU A 298 26.03 -4.08 10.03
C GLU A 298 25.98 -3.79 8.52
N GLY A 299 26.97 -3.03 8.03
CA GLY A 299 27.09 -2.66 6.62
C GLY A 299 26.09 -1.60 6.18
N ASP A 300 25.71 -1.65 4.91
CA ASP A 300 24.75 -0.71 4.32
C ASP A 300 23.32 -1.25 4.51
N PHE A 301 22.54 -0.59 5.37
CA PHE A 301 21.18 -1.00 5.72
C PHE A 301 20.19 0.16 5.66
N GLN A 302 18.92 -0.18 5.42
CA GLN A 302 17.80 0.75 5.42
C GLN A 302 17.53 1.30 6.82
N LYS A 303 17.02 2.54 6.89
CA LYS A 303 16.59 3.19 8.13
C LYS A 303 15.15 3.68 7.96
N PRO A 304 14.23 3.37 8.89
CA PRO A 304 14.41 2.57 10.11
C PRO A 304 14.69 1.08 9.84
N THR A 305 15.39 0.43 10.77
CA THR A 305 15.77 -1.00 10.72
C THR A 305 14.61 -1.91 11.14
N ILE A 306 13.49 -1.81 10.44
CA ILE A 306 12.25 -2.56 10.65
C ILE A 306 11.62 -2.86 9.29
N ASN A 307 10.79 -3.91 9.20
CA ASN A 307 10.02 -4.20 7.99
C ASN A 307 8.96 -3.09 7.76
N LEU A 308 9.24 -2.16 6.83
CA LEU A 308 8.37 -1.03 6.54
C LEU A 308 7.06 -1.40 5.85
N ALA A 309 6.96 -2.58 5.22
CA ALA A 309 5.68 -3.07 4.67
C ALA A 309 4.73 -3.52 5.79
N ALA A 310 5.30 -4.13 6.84
CA ALA A 310 4.55 -4.48 8.04
C ALA A 310 4.29 -3.26 8.93
N PHE A 311 5.26 -2.34 9.04
CA PHE A 311 5.25 -1.21 9.98
C PHE A 311 5.58 0.12 9.28
N PRO A 312 4.68 0.63 8.42
CA PRO A 312 4.94 1.84 7.64
C PRO A 312 5.01 3.09 8.51
N ASN A 313 5.70 4.13 8.02
CA ASN A 313 5.91 5.40 8.72
C ASN A 313 6.41 5.26 10.16
N THR A 314 7.20 4.22 10.44
CA THR A 314 7.89 4.06 11.73
C THR A 314 9.02 5.09 11.84
N PRO A 315 9.07 5.92 12.89
CA PRO A 315 10.17 6.86 13.04
C PRO A 315 11.50 6.17 13.34
N LYS A 316 12.59 6.70 12.79
CA LYS A 316 13.98 6.29 13.07
C LYS A 316 14.47 6.73 14.46
N SER A 317 13.75 6.34 15.51
CA SER A 317 13.95 6.77 16.89
C SER A 317 14.05 5.58 17.85
N GLY A 318 14.23 5.87 19.13
CA GLY A 318 14.21 4.90 20.22
C GLY A 318 12.79 4.52 20.64
N PHE A 319 12.55 3.21 20.78
CA PHE A 319 11.31 2.63 21.26
C PHE A 319 11.49 1.98 22.62
N SER A 320 10.56 2.22 23.53
CA SER A 320 10.58 1.66 24.89
C SER A 320 10.12 0.21 24.93
N SER A 321 10.74 -0.56 25.81
CA SER A 321 10.23 -1.85 26.28
C SER A 321 9.81 -1.77 27.75
N SER A 322 9.08 -2.79 28.21
CA SER A 322 8.72 -2.99 29.61
C SER A 322 9.83 -3.67 30.43
N SER A 323 10.91 -4.11 29.81
CA SER A 323 11.98 -4.84 30.48
C SER A 323 12.84 -3.90 31.33
N PRO A 324 12.91 -4.11 32.67
CA PRO A 324 13.79 -3.33 33.53
C PRO A 324 15.25 -3.65 33.25
N ARG A 325 16.15 -2.68 33.45
CA ARG A 325 17.59 -2.95 33.42
C ARG A 325 18.04 -3.52 34.76
N ALA A 326 18.67 -4.69 34.74
CA ALA A 326 19.19 -5.34 35.94
C ALA A 326 20.14 -4.42 36.72
N GLY A 327 19.94 -4.31 38.03
CA GLY A 327 20.81 -3.54 38.94
C GLY A 327 20.47 -2.06 39.11
N ASN A 328 19.53 -1.48 38.34
CA ASN A 328 19.09 -0.09 38.56
C ASN A 328 17.66 0.17 38.07
N GLY A 329 16.73 0.36 39.00
CA GLY A 329 15.31 0.63 38.72
C GLY A 329 15.02 1.97 38.04
N ALA A 330 16.02 2.84 37.88
CA ALA A 330 15.90 4.07 37.10
C ALA A 330 16.11 3.87 35.58
N TYR A 331 16.49 2.66 35.15
CA TYR A 331 16.77 2.34 33.75
C TYR A 331 15.89 1.21 33.20
N ALA A 332 15.58 1.31 31.91
CA ALA A 332 14.84 0.33 31.15
C ALA A 332 15.51 0.11 29.80
N TRP A 333 15.26 -1.08 29.23
CA TRP A 333 15.77 -1.41 27.93
C TRP A 333 14.94 -0.74 26.83
N SER A 334 15.62 -0.17 25.85
CA SER A 334 15.04 0.44 24.67
C SER A 334 15.72 -0.08 23.41
N LEU A 335 15.05 0.06 22.27
CA LEU A 335 15.56 -0.35 20.97
C LEU A 335 15.59 0.83 20.01
N ALA A 336 16.70 1.07 19.34
CA ALA A 336 16.84 2.16 18.38
C ALA A 336 16.62 1.65 16.96
N PHE A 337 15.51 2.02 16.31
CA PHE A 337 15.31 1.67 14.90
C PHE A 337 16.19 2.49 13.94
N SER A 338 16.99 3.45 14.43
CA SER A 338 17.99 4.14 13.61
C SER A 338 19.14 3.21 13.15
N ASN A 339 19.41 2.15 13.90
CA ASN A 339 20.52 1.22 13.68
C ASN A 339 20.27 -0.21 14.19
N GLY A 340 19.14 -0.50 14.83
CA GLY A 340 18.78 -1.84 15.32
C GLY A 340 19.31 -2.19 16.71
N SER A 341 20.05 -1.29 17.37
CA SER A 341 20.69 -1.61 18.65
C SER A 341 19.73 -1.54 19.84
N VAL A 342 19.85 -2.51 20.74
CA VAL A 342 19.31 -2.48 22.10
C VAL A 342 20.26 -1.70 23.00
N TYR A 343 19.72 -0.83 23.82
CA TYR A 343 20.49 -0.02 24.78
C TYR A 343 19.66 0.25 26.03
N GLY A 344 20.35 0.48 27.16
CA GLY A 344 19.69 0.80 28.41
C GLY A 344 19.66 2.31 28.63
N ASP A 345 18.51 2.83 29.01
CA ASP A 345 18.32 4.28 29.15
C ASP A 345 17.43 4.65 30.34
N TYR A 346 17.43 5.92 30.74
CA TYR A 346 16.65 6.39 31.88
C TYR A 346 15.14 6.29 31.62
N ASN A 347 14.39 5.81 32.61
CA ASN A 347 12.94 5.60 32.51
C ASN A 347 12.14 6.90 32.29
N ASN A 348 12.72 8.06 32.64
CA ASN A 348 12.08 9.36 32.48
C ASN A 348 12.25 9.97 31.08
N LEU A 349 13.10 9.38 30.22
CA LEU A 349 13.31 9.89 28.88
C LEU A 349 12.16 9.54 27.96
N LEU A 350 11.82 10.50 27.10
CA LEU A 350 10.73 10.35 26.15
C LEU A 350 11.17 9.46 24.98
N ARG A 351 10.45 8.36 24.79
CA ARG A 351 10.68 7.37 23.73
C ARG A 351 9.36 7.01 23.07
N LEU A 352 9.43 6.52 21.84
CA LEU A 352 8.25 6.06 21.12
C LEU A 352 7.82 4.69 21.63
N VAL A 353 6.58 4.31 21.35
CA VAL A 353 5.99 3.07 21.87
C VAL A 353 5.24 2.37 20.75
N ARG A 354 5.36 1.05 20.71
CA ARG A 354 4.54 0.18 19.87
C ARG A 354 4.02 -0.93 20.75
N LEU A 355 2.70 -1.10 20.82
CA LEU A 355 2.11 -2.10 21.70
C LEU A 355 2.04 -3.45 21.02
N VAL A 356 2.08 -4.48 21.86
CA VAL A 356 1.98 -5.88 21.49
C VAL A 356 0.92 -6.56 22.35
N ARG A 357 0.39 -7.68 21.88
CA ARG A 357 -0.47 -8.60 22.62
C ARG A 357 -0.15 -10.05 22.26
N GLY A 358 -0.67 -10.97 23.07
CA GLY A 358 -0.30 -12.39 23.00
C GLY A 358 1.02 -12.68 23.72
N GLY A 359 1.39 -13.96 23.76
CA GLY A 359 2.57 -14.45 24.49
C GLY A 359 2.42 -14.35 26.01
N GLN A 360 2.48 -15.49 26.69
CA GLN A 360 2.84 -15.60 28.10
C GLN A 360 3.90 -16.69 28.25
#